data_AF-A0A8H4KEU9-F1
#
_entry.id   AF-A0A8H4KEU9-F1
#
_cell.length_a   1.000
_cell.length_b   1.000
_cell.length_c   1.000
_cell.angle_alpha   90.00
_cell.angle_beta   90.00
_cell.angle_gamma   90.00
#
_symmetry.space_group_name_H-M   'P 1'
#
loop_
_entity.id
_entity.type
_entity.pdbx_description
1 polymer ?
#
loop_
_entity_poly.entity_id
_entity_poly.type
_entity_poly.pdbx_seq_one_letter_code
_entity_poly.pdbx_strand_id
1 'polypeptide(L)'
;MHSQHPRRMINEAVRENSLLQLVSALETIKANPLPDSSLQQLLPSVLRQCVRHGSVDLVRYLPTQEKTPVKSLSPLTVSANPSISLLELLLDHGWDINKAEAGGPLSGGHKLIDLVCNDGQLVRWLVEHGARVADGEVDDHELFPQPSPLLETCAVRGSVTTFRYLQDKGALLGRRTLHRAVGEAASFGTDPFTDGREDYDVETCREAEYEPLRDLARRRRERAEMLLFLVDEMKLDINAIDSVIANRAHTWAL
;
A
#
# COMPACT_ATOMS: atom_id res chain seq x y z
N MET A 1 -27.02 -15.20 -32.01
CA MET A 1 -25.77 -15.23 -31.21
C MET A 1 -25.53 -13.82 -30.71
N HIS A 2 -25.71 -13.56 -29.42
CA HIS A 2 -25.53 -12.22 -28.86
C HIS A 2 -24.03 -11.93 -28.78
N SER A 3 -23.52 -11.02 -29.62
CA SER A 3 -22.13 -10.55 -29.55
C SER A 3 -21.87 -10.03 -28.14
N GLN A 4 -20.95 -10.68 -27.42
CA GLN A 4 -20.57 -10.19 -26.09
C GLN A 4 -19.98 -8.79 -26.21
N HIS A 5 -20.38 -7.90 -25.31
CA HIS A 5 -19.89 -6.53 -25.30
C HIS A 5 -18.37 -6.52 -25.10
N PRO A 6 -17.57 -5.79 -25.90
CA PRO A 6 -16.10 -5.90 -25.87
C PRO A 6 -15.46 -5.65 -24.50
N ARG A 7 -16.02 -4.72 -23.71
CA ARG A 7 -15.60 -4.51 -22.30
C ARG A 7 -15.76 -5.75 -21.41
N ARG A 8 -16.80 -6.58 -21.63
CA ARG A 8 -16.98 -7.82 -20.88
C ARG A 8 -15.90 -8.84 -21.22
N MET A 9 -15.55 -8.95 -22.51
CA MET A 9 -14.47 -9.84 -22.96
C MET A 9 -13.12 -9.42 -22.36
N ILE A 10 -12.82 -8.11 -22.29
CA ILE A 10 -11.61 -7.62 -21.61
C ILE A 10 -11.63 -8.01 -20.12
N ASN A 11 -12.73 -7.76 -19.41
CA ASN A 11 -12.83 -8.10 -18.00
C ASN A 11 -12.64 -9.59 -17.74
N GLU A 12 -13.20 -10.44 -18.60
CA GLU A 12 -13.06 -11.89 -18.53
C GLU A 12 -11.62 -12.31 -18.81
N ALA A 13 -10.99 -11.77 -19.86
CA ALA A 13 -9.59 -12.01 -20.19
C ALA A 13 -8.63 -11.63 -19.06
N VAL A 14 -8.86 -10.48 -18.40
CA VAL A 14 -8.04 -10.06 -17.25
C VAL A 14 -8.27 -10.97 -16.04
N ARG A 15 -9.52 -11.33 -15.75
CA ARG A 15 -9.86 -12.27 -14.66
C ARG A 15 -9.20 -13.64 -14.88
N GLU A 16 -9.16 -14.11 -16.11
CA GLU A 16 -8.56 -15.40 -16.50
C GLU A 16 -7.05 -15.31 -16.75
N ASN A 17 -6.46 -14.12 -16.62
CA ASN A 17 -5.06 -13.84 -16.95
C ASN A 17 -4.67 -14.34 -18.36
N SER A 18 -5.57 -14.21 -19.33
CA SER A 18 -5.43 -14.79 -20.67
C SER A 18 -5.03 -13.74 -21.71
N LEU A 19 -3.77 -13.78 -22.13
CA LEU A 19 -3.24 -12.87 -23.15
C LEU A 19 -3.96 -13.04 -24.50
N LEU A 20 -4.23 -14.29 -24.89
CA LEU A 20 -4.90 -14.60 -26.15
C LEU A 20 -6.31 -13.98 -26.21
N GLN A 21 -7.08 -14.12 -25.12
CA GLN A 21 -8.41 -13.52 -25.04
C GLN A 21 -8.34 -12.00 -25.02
N LEU A 22 -7.35 -11.42 -24.32
CA LEU A 22 -7.16 -9.98 -24.27
C LEU A 22 -6.88 -9.42 -25.68
N VAL A 23 -5.92 -10.00 -26.40
CA VAL A 23 -5.57 -9.60 -27.77
C VAL A 23 -6.79 -9.71 -28.69
N SER A 24 -7.51 -10.84 -28.64
CA SER A 24 -8.73 -11.02 -29.44
C SER A 24 -9.79 -9.95 -29.15
N ALA A 25 -9.99 -9.61 -27.88
CA ALA A 25 -10.92 -8.56 -27.47
C ALA A 25 -10.49 -7.16 -27.96
N LEU A 26 -9.19 -6.85 -27.88
CA LEU A 26 -8.65 -5.58 -28.38
C LEU A 26 -8.77 -5.45 -29.90
N GLU A 27 -8.46 -6.51 -30.65
CA GLU A 27 -8.61 -6.53 -32.11
C GLU A 27 -10.07 -6.38 -32.54
N THR A 28 -11.01 -6.98 -31.80
CA THR A 28 -12.44 -6.79 -32.05
C THR A 28 -12.87 -5.33 -31.87
N ILE A 29 -12.29 -4.61 -30.90
CA ILE A 29 -12.56 -3.17 -30.68
C ILE A 29 -11.92 -2.33 -31.78
N LYS A 30 -10.72 -2.69 -32.25
CA LYS A 30 -10.07 -2.00 -33.38
C LYS A 30 -10.89 -2.16 -34.66
N ALA A 31 -11.45 -3.35 -34.89
CA ALA A 31 -12.27 -3.66 -36.06
C ALA A 31 -13.66 -3.00 -36.03
N ASN A 32 -14.24 -2.80 -34.83
CA ASN A 32 -15.54 -2.18 -34.65
C ASN A 32 -15.48 -1.08 -33.56
N PRO A 33 -14.98 0.13 -33.90
CA PRO A 33 -14.81 1.20 -32.93
C PRO A 33 -16.17 1.64 -32.35
N LEU A 34 -16.25 1.69 -31.01
CA LEU A 34 -17.44 2.16 -30.31
C LEU A 34 -17.70 3.64 -30.62
N PRO A 35 -18.97 4.07 -30.77
CA PRO A 35 -19.32 5.45 -31.14
C PRO A 35 -18.74 6.52 -30.21
N ASP A 36 -18.58 6.20 -28.91
CA ASP A 36 -18.25 7.16 -27.84
C ASP A 36 -16.93 6.87 -27.10
N SER A 37 -16.11 5.93 -27.57
CA SER A 37 -14.86 5.60 -26.87
C SER A 37 -13.78 5.08 -27.82
N SER A 38 -12.70 5.85 -27.96
CA SER A 38 -11.50 5.36 -28.63
C SER A 38 -10.82 4.27 -27.80
N LEU A 39 -10.20 3.30 -28.46
CA LEU A 39 -9.36 2.29 -27.79
C LEU A 39 -8.34 2.94 -26.85
N GLN A 40 -7.76 4.07 -27.28
CA GLN A 40 -6.79 4.85 -26.51
C GLN A 40 -7.34 5.38 -25.17
N GLN A 41 -8.64 5.70 -25.09
CA GLN A 41 -9.27 6.08 -23.83
C GLN A 41 -9.52 4.89 -22.90
N LEU A 42 -9.64 3.67 -23.44
CA LEU A 42 -9.88 2.45 -22.66
C LEU A 42 -8.58 1.86 -22.10
N LEU A 43 -7.49 1.90 -22.86
CA LEU A 43 -6.22 1.27 -22.52
C LEU A 43 -5.71 1.59 -21.10
N PRO A 44 -5.74 2.85 -20.59
CA PRO A 44 -5.33 3.14 -19.22
C PRO A 44 -6.19 2.42 -18.16
N SER A 45 -7.50 2.27 -18.41
CA SER A 45 -8.40 1.54 -17.51
C SER A 45 -8.10 0.04 -17.53
N VAL A 46 -7.82 -0.51 -18.71
CA VAL A 46 -7.45 -1.94 -18.86
C VAL A 46 -6.13 -2.22 -18.15
N LEU A 47 -5.11 -1.38 -18.38
CA LEU A 47 -3.81 -1.50 -17.71
C LEU A 47 -3.97 -1.45 -16.18
N ARG A 48 -4.77 -0.51 -15.66
CA ARG A 48 -5.08 -0.42 -14.23
C ARG A 48 -5.66 -1.73 -13.69
N GLN A 49 -6.55 -2.37 -14.44
CA GLN A 49 -7.15 -3.64 -14.06
C GLN A 49 -6.11 -4.77 -14.08
N CYS A 50 -5.31 -4.90 -15.15
CA CYS A 50 -4.24 -5.89 -15.23
C CYS A 50 -3.26 -5.77 -14.05
N VAL A 51 -2.86 -4.54 -13.68
CA VAL A 51 -1.99 -4.27 -12.53
C VAL A 51 -2.65 -4.69 -11.22
N ARG A 52 -3.93 -4.34 -11.00
CA ARG A 52 -4.66 -4.76 -9.78
C ARG A 52 -4.80 -6.27 -9.64
N HIS A 53 -4.86 -6.99 -10.76
CA HIS A 53 -4.91 -8.44 -10.77
C HIS A 53 -3.52 -9.11 -10.71
N GLY A 54 -2.42 -8.36 -10.80
CA GLY A 54 -1.06 -8.90 -10.79
C GLY A 54 -0.67 -9.64 -12.08
N SER A 55 -1.36 -9.36 -13.19
CA SER A 55 -1.20 -10.05 -14.47
C SER A 55 0.04 -9.57 -15.23
N VAL A 56 1.24 -10.04 -14.84
CA VAL A 56 2.53 -9.58 -15.39
C VAL A 56 2.59 -9.68 -16.92
N ASP A 57 2.11 -10.76 -17.52
CA ASP A 57 2.14 -10.93 -18.99
C ASP A 57 1.25 -9.90 -19.72
N LEU A 58 0.08 -9.61 -19.16
CA LEU A 58 -0.83 -8.60 -19.72
C LEU A 58 -0.26 -7.19 -19.54
N VAL A 59 0.37 -6.92 -18.39
CA VAL A 59 1.06 -5.66 -18.11
C VAL A 59 2.29 -5.51 -18.99
N ARG A 60 2.93 -6.59 -19.46
CA ARG A 60 4.05 -6.51 -20.42
C ARG A 60 3.57 -6.19 -21.82
N TYR A 61 2.46 -6.78 -22.24
CA TYR A 61 1.90 -6.59 -23.57
C TYR A 61 1.43 -5.15 -23.81
N LEU A 62 0.68 -4.54 -22.87
CA LEU A 62 -0.01 -3.26 -23.09
C LEU A 62 0.93 -2.05 -23.30
N PRO A 63 2.01 -1.84 -22.52
CA PRO A 63 2.95 -0.75 -22.75
C PRO A 63 3.84 -1.01 -23.97
N THR A 64 4.19 -2.28 -24.25
CA THR A 64 5.08 -2.63 -25.35
C THR A 64 4.40 -2.55 -26.72
N GLN A 65 3.21 -3.12 -26.85
CA GLN A 65 2.49 -3.24 -28.13
C GLN A 65 1.49 -2.11 -28.33
N GLU A 66 0.72 -1.76 -27.30
CA GLU A 66 -0.34 -0.75 -27.38
C GLU A 66 0.12 0.65 -26.92
N LYS A 67 1.41 0.80 -26.54
CA LYS A 67 2.03 2.06 -26.07
C LYS A 67 1.28 2.72 -24.91
N THR A 68 0.66 1.92 -24.04
CA THR A 68 -0.14 2.42 -22.93
C THR A 68 0.76 3.10 -21.88
N PRO A 69 0.46 4.34 -21.43
CA PRO A 69 1.32 5.06 -20.51
C PRO A 69 1.23 4.53 -19.06
N VAL A 70 2.27 3.85 -18.60
CA VAL A 70 2.38 3.38 -17.20
C VAL A 70 2.46 4.52 -16.19
N LYS A 71 2.97 5.70 -16.59
CA LYS A 71 3.09 6.90 -15.74
C LYS A 71 1.75 7.35 -15.14
N SER A 72 0.63 6.94 -15.73
CA SER A 72 -0.72 7.24 -15.23
C SER A 72 -1.12 6.39 -14.02
N LEU A 73 -0.45 5.26 -13.76
CA LEU A 73 -0.77 4.36 -12.66
C LEU A 73 -0.50 5.02 -11.31
N SER A 74 -1.45 4.90 -10.39
CA SER A 74 -1.32 5.42 -9.04
C SER A 74 -0.64 4.41 -8.12
N PRO A 75 0.04 4.85 -7.04
CA PRO A 75 0.62 3.92 -6.06
C PRO A 75 -0.41 2.96 -5.48
N LEU A 76 -1.64 3.41 -5.20
CA LEU A 76 -2.72 2.56 -4.71
C LEU A 76 -3.12 1.45 -5.69
N THR A 77 -3.03 1.73 -6.99
CA THR A 77 -3.28 0.70 -8.01
C THR A 77 -2.20 -0.37 -7.96
N VAL A 78 -0.93 0.06 -7.86
CA VAL A 78 0.23 -0.84 -7.87
C VAL A 78 0.30 -1.67 -6.58
N SER A 79 -0.10 -1.10 -5.44
CA SER A 79 -0.10 -1.79 -4.15
C SER A 79 -1.21 -2.84 -3.98
N ALA A 80 -2.15 -2.96 -4.94
CA ALA A 80 -3.28 -3.88 -4.81
C ALA A 80 -2.86 -5.37 -4.95
N ASN A 81 -1.88 -5.65 -5.80
CA ASN A 81 -1.28 -6.98 -5.95
C ASN A 81 0.21 -6.83 -6.30
N PRO A 82 1.02 -6.34 -5.34
CA PRO A 82 2.39 -5.99 -5.62
C PRO A 82 3.24 -7.26 -5.74
N SER A 83 4.16 -7.26 -6.70
CA SER A 83 5.20 -8.28 -6.81
C SER A 83 6.45 -7.65 -7.40
N ILE A 84 7.62 -8.20 -7.07
CA ILE A 84 8.91 -7.69 -7.58
C ILE A 84 8.89 -7.69 -9.12
N SER A 85 8.46 -8.78 -9.75
CA SER A 85 8.39 -8.88 -11.22
C SER A 85 7.47 -7.83 -11.86
N LEU A 86 6.35 -7.50 -11.21
CA LEU A 86 5.48 -6.42 -11.67
C LEU A 86 6.16 -5.06 -11.53
N LEU A 87 6.85 -4.81 -10.41
CA LEU A 87 7.52 -3.54 -10.17
C LEU A 87 8.71 -3.33 -11.13
N GLU A 88 9.55 -4.34 -11.33
CA GLU A 88 10.65 -4.31 -12.32
C GLU A 88 10.12 -3.90 -13.69
N LEU A 89 9.05 -4.57 -14.14
CA LEU A 89 8.42 -4.26 -15.43
C LEU A 89 7.88 -2.82 -15.50
N LEU A 90 7.25 -2.34 -14.42
CA LEU A 90 6.72 -0.96 -14.39
C LEU A 90 7.85 0.07 -14.41
N LEU A 91 8.95 -0.17 -13.69
CA LEU A 91 10.14 0.68 -13.68
C LEU A 91 10.82 0.71 -15.05
N ASP A 92 10.94 -0.43 -15.74
CA ASP A 92 11.47 -0.51 -17.11
C ASP A 92 10.67 0.34 -18.11
N HIS A 93 9.37 0.47 -17.87
CA HIS A 93 8.48 1.33 -18.65
C HIS A 93 8.40 2.78 -18.13
N GLY A 94 9.24 3.15 -17.16
CA GLY A 94 9.38 4.52 -16.66
C GLY A 94 8.29 4.96 -15.68
N TRP A 95 7.70 4.01 -14.93
CA TRP A 95 6.92 4.34 -13.75
C TRP A 95 7.84 4.87 -12.64
N ASP A 96 7.38 5.86 -11.88
CA ASP A 96 8.16 6.50 -10.83
C ASP A 96 7.90 5.83 -9.48
N ILE A 97 8.94 5.18 -8.92
CA ILE A 97 8.89 4.50 -7.62
C ILE A 97 8.50 5.43 -6.47
N ASN A 98 8.81 6.72 -6.61
CA ASN A 98 8.53 7.76 -5.63
C ASN A 98 7.26 8.55 -5.95
N LYS A 99 6.46 8.10 -6.92
CA LYS A 99 5.19 8.72 -7.24
C LYS A 99 4.31 8.73 -5.99
N ALA A 100 3.78 9.89 -5.66
CA ALA A 100 2.79 10.06 -4.62
C ALA A 100 1.37 9.88 -5.18
N GLU A 101 0.47 9.36 -4.36
CA GLU A 101 -0.95 9.27 -4.67
C GLU A 101 -1.53 10.67 -4.87
N ALA A 102 -2.32 10.81 -5.94
CA ALA A 102 -2.97 12.06 -6.27
C ALA A 102 -4.24 12.17 -5.42
N GLY A 103 -4.17 12.92 -4.33
CA GLY A 103 -5.29 13.10 -3.40
C GLY A 103 -5.34 14.53 -2.87
N GLY A 104 -6.55 14.97 -2.50
CA GLY A 104 -6.75 16.19 -1.73
C GLY A 104 -6.18 16.06 -0.30
N PRO A 105 -6.40 17.06 0.57
CA PRO A 105 -5.78 17.16 1.90
C PRO A 105 -5.96 15.96 2.84
N LEU A 106 -6.87 15.03 2.52
CA LEU A 106 -7.22 13.85 3.33
C LEU A 106 -6.72 12.52 2.74
N SER A 107 -6.11 12.52 1.55
CA SER A 107 -5.63 11.30 0.87
C SER A 107 -4.32 11.50 0.11
N GLY A 108 -3.70 12.67 0.25
CA GLY A 108 -2.54 13.07 -0.53
C GLY A 108 -1.24 12.51 0.02
N GLY A 109 -0.38 12.03 -0.87
CA GLY A 109 1.05 11.91 -0.58
C GLY A 109 1.59 10.49 -0.37
N HIS A 110 0.74 9.47 -0.17
CA HIS A 110 1.22 8.10 0.00
C HIS A 110 1.97 7.63 -1.25
N LYS A 111 3.22 7.19 -1.07
CA LYS A 111 4.01 6.47 -2.05
C LYS A 111 3.76 4.97 -1.90
N LEU A 112 4.29 4.18 -2.83
CA LEU A 112 4.15 2.73 -2.79
C LEU A 112 4.71 2.14 -1.49
N ILE A 113 5.86 2.64 -1.01
CA ILE A 113 6.51 2.15 0.22
C ILE A 113 5.60 2.30 1.45
N ASP A 114 4.77 3.35 1.51
CA ASP A 114 3.80 3.57 2.60
C ASP A 114 2.68 2.51 2.58
N LEU A 115 2.30 2.05 1.38
CA LEU A 115 1.16 1.17 1.17
C LEU A 115 1.50 -0.31 1.39
N VAL A 116 2.79 -0.68 1.35
CA VAL A 116 3.26 -2.06 1.43
C VAL A 116 4.19 -2.33 2.62
N CYS A 117 4.17 -1.47 3.64
CA CYS A 117 4.98 -1.62 4.86
C CYS A 117 4.84 -2.97 5.59
N ASN A 118 3.74 -3.70 5.35
CA ASN A 118 3.50 -5.04 5.88
C ASN A 118 4.29 -6.15 5.17
N ASP A 119 4.93 -5.87 4.04
CA ASP A 119 5.79 -6.80 3.32
C ASP A 119 7.25 -6.35 3.42
N GLY A 120 7.96 -6.92 4.38
CA GLY A 120 9.37 -6.58 4.62
C GLY A 120 10.30 -6.92 3.45
N GLN A 121 10.00 -7.93 2.65
CA GLN A 121 10.80 -8.26 1.47
C GLN A 121 10.63 -7.18 0.40
N LEU A 122 9.38 -6.80 0.14
CA LEU A 122 9.07 -5.76 -0.84
C LEU A 122 9.60 -4.40 -0.40
N VAL A 123 9.51 -4.06 0.89
CA VAL A 123 10.10 -2.83 1.44
C VAL A 123 11.61 -2.78 1.21
N ARG A 124 12.33 -3.87 1.50
CA ARG A 124 13.79 -3.92 1.24
C ARG A 124 14.10 -3.69 -0.23
N TRP A 125 13.39 -4.40 -1.11
CA TRP A 125 13.56 -4.26 -2.56
C TRP A 125 13.28 -2.81 -3.01
N LEU A 126 12.19 -2.19 -2.54
CA LEU A 126 11.86 -0.80 -2.87
C LEU A 126 12.98 0.17 -2.46
N VAL A 127 13.51 0.03 -1.25
CA VAL A 127 14.59 0.88 -0.76
C VAL A 127 15.88 0.68 -1.57
N GLU A 128 16.23 -0.57 -1.91
CA GLU A 128 17.37 -0.89 -2.76
C GLU A 128 17.25 -0.30 -4.17
N HIS A 129 16.01 -0.11 -4.65
CA HIS A 129 15.69 0.45 -5.97
C HIS A 129 15.35 1.95 -5.92
N GLY A 130 15.72 2.65 -4.84
CA GLY A 130 15.66 4.11 -4.77
C GLY A 130 14.33 4.69 -4.28
N ALA A 131 13.49 3.90 -3.61
CA ALA A 131 12.36 4.43 -2.86
C ALA A 131 12.87 5.33 -1.73
N ARG A 132 12.28 6.52 -1.61
CA ARG A 132 12.60 7.50 -0.57
C ARG A 132 12.01 7.05 0.76
N VAL A 133 12.90 6.94 1.74
CA VAL A 133 12.58 6.52 3.11
C VAL A 133 12.28 7.71 4.01
N ALA A 134 12.87 8.87 3.73
CA ALA A 134 12.65 10.11 4.45
C ALA A 134 12.10 11.18 3.50
N ASP A 135 10.94 11.76 3.81
CA ASP A 135 10.37 12.90 3.10
C ASP A 135 10.53 14.15 3.97
N GLY A 136 11.65 14.87 3.81
CA GLY A 136 11.86 16.16 4.48
C GLY A 136 11.81 16.12 6.01
N GLU A 137 11.74 17.27 6.65
CA GLU A 137 11.52 17.39 8.09
C GLU A 137 10.02 17.28 8.38
N VAL A 138 9.64 16.60 9.48
CA VAL A 138 8.24 16.60 9.94
C VAL A 138 7.93 18.01 10.43
N ASP A 139 6.99 18.70 9.78
CA ASP A 139 6.50 19.98 10.29
C ASP A 139 5.79 19.74 11.62
N ASP A 140 6.45 20.11 12.71
CA ASP A 140 5.96 19.98 14.08
C ASP A 140 4.68 20.79 14.36
N HIS A 141 4.29 21.68 13.45
CA HIS A 141 3.06 22.47 13.53
C HIS A 141 1.87 21.85 12.80
N GLU A 142 2.09 20.86 11.94
CA GLU A 142 1.00 20.13 11.30
C GLU A 142 0.40 19.11 12.29
N LEU A 143 -0.85 19.33 12.70
CA LEU A 143 -1.59 18.41 13.57
C LEU A 143 -1.74 17.01 12.94
N PHE A 144 -1.79 16.93 11.61
CA PHE A 144 -1.95 15.70 10.84
C PHE A 144 -1.06 15.74 9.60
N PRO A 145 0.26 15.46 9.72
CA PRO A 145 1.13 15.42 8.54
C PRO A 145 0.62 14.39 7.53
N GLN A 146 0.54 14.80 6.25
CA GLN A 146 0.11 13.97 5.13
C GLN A 146 1.20 13.97 4.04
N PRO A 147 1.79 12.81 3.72
CA PRO A 147 1.56 11.50 4.35
C PRO A 147 2.13 11.45 5.77
N SER A 148 1.65 10.51 6.58
CA SER A 148 2.26 10.27 7.89
C SER A 148 3.70 9.79 7.75
N PRO A 149 4.60 10.10 8.69
CA PRO A 149 5.97 9.62 8.65
C PRO A 149 6.05 8.10 8.44
N LEU A 150 7.02 7.64 7.67
CA LEU A 150 7.07 6.24 7.23
C LEU A 150 7.14 5.24 8.41
N LEU A 151 7.85 5.57 9.50
CA LEU A 151 7.85 4.70 10.70
C LEU A 151 6.50 4.68 11.41
N GLU A 152 5.72 5.76 11.37
CA GLU A 152 4.36 5.78 11.90
C GLU A 152 3.47 4.84 11.08
N THR A 153 3.57 4.87 9.75
CA THR A 153 2.86 3.92 8.87
C THR A 153 3.32 2.47 9.08
N CYS A 154 4.62 2.25 9.24
CA CYS A 154 5.19 0.94 9.52
C CYS A 154 4.78 0.40 10.90
N ALA A 155 4.66 1.24 11.92
CA ALA A 155 4.20 0.81 13.24
C ALA A 155 2.75 0.32 13.25
N VAL A 156 1.92 0.82 12.32
CA VAL A 156 0.52 0.40 12.19
C VAL A 156 0.40 -0.96 11.51
N ARG A 157 1.21 -1.24 10.50
CA ARG A 157 0.99 -2.38 9.58
C ARG A 157 2.16 -3.36 9.44
N GLY A 158 3.37 -2.92 9.75
CA GLY A 158 4.62 -3.65 9.52
C GLY A 158 5.06 -4.49 10.71
N SER A 159 6.10 -5.28 10.49
CA SER A 159 6.81 -6.02 11.54
C SER A 159 7.88 -5.15 12.21
N VAL A 160 8.30 -5.53 13.41
CA VAL A 160 9.44 -4.91 14.11
C VAL A 160 10.72 -4.96 13.26
N THR A 161 10.91 -6.05 12.51
CA THR A 161 12.08 -6.21 11.62
C THR A 161 12.08 -5.20 10.46
N THR A 162 10.93 -4.95 9.84
CA THR A 162 10.78 -3.93 8.80
C THR A 162 10.94 -2.53 9.39
N PHE A 163 10.40 -2.29 10.58
CA PHE A 163 10.53 -1.02 11.29
C PHE A 163 12.00 -0.68 11.57
N ARG A 164 12.76 -1.60 12.18
CA ARG A 164 14.20 -1.40 12.43
C ARG A 164 14.96 -1.15 11.14
N TYR A 165 14.68 -1.92 10.10
CA TYR A 165 15.30 -1.72 8.79
C TYR A 165 15.05 -0.31 8.25
N LEU A 166 13.81 0.19 8.30
CA LEU A 166 13.48 1.54 7.86
C LEU A 166 14.12 2.62 8.75
N GLN A 167 14.16 2.40 10.06
CA GLN A 167 14.82 3.29 11.02
C GLN A 167 16.31 3.41 10.71
N ASP A 168 16.99 2.29 10.46
CA ASP A 168 18.42 2.24 10.07
C ASP A 168 18.67 2.97 8.73
N LYS A 169 17.66 3.04 7.87
CA LYS A 169 17.68 3.79 6.60
C LYS A 169 17.29 5.26 6.75
N GLY A 170 17.08 5.74 7.98
CA GLY A 170 16.80 7.14 8.29
C GLY A 170 15.32 7.51 8.21
N ALA A 171 14.40 6.55 8.25
CA ALA A 171 12.98 6.85 8.32
C ALA A 171 12.64 7.63 9.60
N LEU A 172 11.78 8.63 9.47
CA LEU A 172 11.43 9.51 10.58
C LEU A 172 10.36 8.89 11.46
N LEU A 173 10.55 9.04 12.77
CA LEU A 173 9.60 8.63 13.79
C LEU A 173 8.58 9.75 14.01
N GLY A 174 7.31 9.46 13.74
CA GLY A 174 6.22 10.41 13.99
C GLY A 174 5.86 10.50 15.46
N ARG A 175 5.42 11.68 15.91
CA ARG A 175 4.93 11.91 17.29
C ARG A 175 3.76 11.00 17.66
N ARG A 176 3.00 10.52 16.67
CA ARG A 176 1.81 9.69 16.86
C ARG A 176 2.05 8.22 16.56
N THR A 177 3.31 7.81 16.41
CA THR A 177 3.69 6.42 16.12
C THR A 177 3.00 5.45 17.09
N LEU A 178 3.14 5.68 18.40
CA LEU A 178 2.51 4.84 19.42
C LEU A 178 0.97 4.93 19.38
N HIS A 179 0.40 6.14 19.34
CA HIS A 179 -1.04 6.37 19.29
C HIS A 179 -1.73 5.60 18.16
N ARG A 180 -1.15 5.66 16.95
CA ARG A 180 -1.71 4.97 15.79
C ARG A 180 -1.51 3.46 15.85
N ALA A 181 -0.35 2.99 16.30
CA ALA A 181 -0.12 1.57 16.50
C ALA A 181 -1.13 0.98 17.49
N VAL A 182 -1.39 1.67 18.61
CA VAL A 182 -2.39 1.26 19.62
C VAL A 182 -3.80 1.29 19.06
N GLY A 183 -4.19 2.37 18.38
CA GLY A 183 -5.53 2.48 17.78
C GLY A 183 -5.81 1.37 16.75
N GLU A 184 -4.82 1.04 15.93
CA GLU A 184 -4.92 -0.07 14.99
C GLU A 184 -4.98 -1.42 15.72
N ALA A 185 -4.08 -1.68 16.67
CA ALA A 185 -4.07 -2.90 17.47
C ALA A 185 -5.41 -3.17 18.16
N ALA A 186 -6.01 -2.13 18.75
CA ALA A 186 -7.32 -2.18 19.37
C ALA A 186 -8.43 -2.53 18.37
N SER A 187 -8.39 -1.98 17.14
CA SER A 187 -9.40 -2.30 16.11
C SER A 187 -9.37 -3.78 15.67
N PHE A 188 -8.22 -4.44 15.82
CA PHE A 188 -8.04 -5.87 15.58
C PHE A 188 -8.32 -6.74 16.82
N GLY A 189 -8.59 -6.13 17.98
CA GLY A 189 -8.73 -6.81 19.26
C GLY A 189 -7.44 -7.48 19.72
N THR A 190 -6.30 -6.84 19.46
CA THR A 190 -4.97 -7.33 19.86
C THR A 190 -4.74 -7.05 21.33
N ASP A 191 -4.26 -8.04 22.08
CA ASP A 191 -3.79 -7.89 23.46
C ASP A 191 -2.28 -8.19 23.54
N PRO A 192 -1.41 -7.19 23.81
CA PRO A 192 0.04 -7.38 23.87
C PRO A 192 0.51 -8.42 24.89
N PHE A 193 -0.23 -8.64 25.97
CA PHE A 193 0.16 -9.57 27.02
C PHE A 193 -0.18 -11.01 26.70
N THR A 194 -1.16 -11.21 25.82
CA THR A 194 -1.54 -12.52 25.32
C THR A 194 -0.88 -12.78 23.97
N ASP A 195 -1.17 -11.96 22.95
CA ASP A 195 -0.70 -12.13 21.56
C ASP A 195 0.81 -11.91 21.37
N GLY A 196 1.47 -11.25 22.33
CA GLY A 196 2.91 -10.94 22.28
C GLY A 196 3.82 -11.97 22.97
N ARG A 197 3.27 -13.00 23.61
CA ARG A 197 4.08 -14.05 24.25
C ARG A 197 4.39 -15.18 23.27
N GLU A 198 5.60 -15.74 23.36
CA GLU A 198 6.00 -16.94 22.62
C GLU A 198 5.09 -18.14 22.92
N ASP A 199 4.49 -18.16 24.11
CA ASP A 199 3.59 -19.20 24.61
C ASP A 199 2.13 -19.04 24.15
N TYR A 200 1.81 -17.99 23.39
CA TYR A 200 0.47 -17.79 22.81
C TYR A 200 0.27 -18.77 21.66
N ASP A 201 -0.14 -19.96 22.08
CA ASP A 201 -0.78 -21.02 21.33
C ASP A 201 -0.52 -21.00 19.81
N VAL A 202 0.68 -21.45 19.48
CA VAL A 202 1.05 -21.91 18.13
C VAL A 202 0.01 -22.93 17.63
N GLU A 203 -0.70 -23.63 18.54
CA GLU A 203 -1.88 -24.47 18.26
C GLU A 203 -3.01 -23.67 17.60
N THR A 204 -3.49 -22.55 18.17
CA THR A 204 -4.58 -21.74 17.57
C THR A 204 -4.23 -21.22 16.15
N CYS A 205 -2.95 -20.92 15.87
CA CYS A 205 -2.50 -20.56 14.52
C CYS A 205 -2.35 -21.77 13.58
N ARG A 206 -1.94 -22.94 14.09
CA ARG A 206 -1.77 -24.18 13.30
C ARG A 206 -3.11 -24.88 13.02
N GLU A 207 -4.02 -24.85 13.97
CA GLU A 207 -5.36 -25.47 13.93
C GLU A 207 -6.40 -24.64 13.19
N ALA A 208 -6.11 -23.37 12.89
CA ALA A 208 -6.93 -22.58 11.98
C ALA A 208 -6.87 -23.21 10.57
N GLU A 209 -7.81 -24.10 10.24
CA GLU A 209 -7.93 -24.72 8.91
C GLU A 209 -8.28 -23.71 7.80
N TYR A 210 -8.64 -22.47 8.19
CA TYR A 210 -9.12 -21.42 7.30
C TYR A 210 -8.11 -20.26 7.20
N GLU A 211 -7.59 -20.03 5.99
CA GLU A 211 -6.56 -19.03 5.67
C GLU A 211 -6.82 -17.62 6.27
N PRO A 212 -8.04 -17.04 6.18
CA PRO A 212 -8.31 -15.74 6.79
C PRO A 212 -8.10 -15.67 8.32
N LEU A 213 -8.28 -16.77 9.04
CA LEU A 213 -8.06 -16.81 10.49
C LEU A 213 -6.56 -16.84 10.82
N ARG A 214 -5.75 -17.57 10.03
CA ARG A 214 -4.29 -17.58 10.17
C ARG A 214 -3.69 -16.20 9.94
N ASP A 215 -4.15 -15.53 8.89
CA ASP A 215 -3.70 -14.18 8.56
C ASP A 215 -4.08 -13.16 9.64
N LEU A 216 -5.27 -13.29 10.24
CA LEU A 216 -5.69 -12.44 11.35
C LEU A 216 -4.83 -12.67 12.60
N ALA A 217 -4.56 -13.92 12.96
CA ALA A 217 -3.73 -14.26 14.12
C ALA A 217 -2.30 -13.75 13.95
N ARG A 218 -1.70 -13.93 12.77
CA ARG A 218 -0.39 -13.36 12.42
C ARG A 218 -0.38 -11.84 12.58
N ARG A 219 -1.41 -11.15 12.07
CA ARG A 219 -1.54 -9.69 12.16
C ARG A 219 -1.67 -9.18 13.60
N ARG A 220 -2.35 -9.92 14.48
CA ARG A 220 -2.44 -9.59 15.91
C ARG A 220 -1.08 -9.72 16.58
N ARG A 221 -0.40 -10.83 16.34
CA ARG A 221 0.95 -11.07 16.86
C ARG A 221 1.94 -9.98 16.44
N GLU A 222 2.00 -9.66 15.15
CA GLU A 222 2.89 -8.59 14.62
C GLU A 222 2.61 -7.23 15.29
N ARG A 223 1.33 -6.92 15.55
CA ARG A 223 0.93 -5.68 16.25
C ARG A 223 1.29 -5.70 17.73
N ALA A 224 1.09 -6.84 18.42
CA ALA A 224 1.48 -7.01 19.81
C ALA A 224 2.99 -6.84 20.00
N GLU A 225 3.78 -7.51 19.16
CA GLU A 225 5.23 -7.39 19.12
C GLU A 225 5.66 -5.93 18.86
N MET A 226 5.00 -5.24 17.93
CA MET A 226 5.26 -3.81 17.67
C MET A 226 4.99 -2.94 18.90
N LEU A 227 3.87 -3.16 19.60
CA LEU A 227 3.53 -2.37 20.79
C LEU A 227 4.55 -2.56 21.92
N LEU A 228 4.95 -3.81 22.17
CA LEU A 228 6.00 -4.12 23.15
C LEU A 228 7.31 -3.46 22.74
N PHE A 229 7.70 -3.55 21.47
CA PHE A 229 8.91 -2.89 20.97
C PHE A 229 8.88 -1.36 21.17
N LEU A 230 7.77 -0.69 20.85
CA LEU A 230 7.65 0.76 20.99
C LEU A 230 7.71 1.23 22.46
N VAL A 231 7.11 0.48 23.38
CA VAL A 231 7.05 0.84 24.80
C VAL A 231 8.28 0.38 25.56
N ASP A 232 8.67 -0.89 25.42
CA ASP A 232 9.70 -1.51 26.24
C ASP A 232 11.10 -1.26 25.69
N GLU A 233 11.29 -1.23 24.38
CA GLU A 233 12.61 -1.00 23.78
C GLU A 233 12.83 0.47 23.40
N MET A 234 11.89 1.08 22.66
CA MET A 234 12.01 2.48 22.25
C MET A 234 11.68 3.48 23.36
N LYS A 235 11.09 3.03 24.48
CA LYS A 235 10.74 3.86 25.64
C LYS A 235 9.85 5.05 25.26
N LEU A 236 8.92 4.86 24.32
CA LEU A 236 7.94 5.90 23.99
C LEU A 236 6.99 6.13 25.18
N ASP A 237 6.77 7.40 25.50
CA ASP A 237 5.87 7.78 26.60
C ASP A 237 4.41 7.52 26.21
N ILE A 238 3.75 6.65 26.98
CA ILE A 238 2.36 6.26 26.80
C ILE A 238 1.42 7.44 27.09
N ASN A 239 1.85 8.39 27.91
CA ASN A 239 1.07 9.58 28.28
C ASN A 239 1.38 10.80 27.42
N ALA A 240 2.28 10.67 26.43
CA ALA A 240 2.56 11.77 25.52
C ALA A 240 1.28 12.17 24.78
N ILE A 241 1.01 13.46 24.66
CA ILE A 241 -0.12 13.95 23.88
C ILE A 241 0.20 13.88 22.38
N ASP A 242 -0.78 13.47 21.58
CA ASP A 242 -0.65 13.34 20.12
C ASP A 242 -0.64 14.69 19.38
N SER A 243 -1.01 15.76 20.07
CA SER A 243 -1.13 17.13 19.55
C SER A 243 -0.93 18.15 20.67
N VAL A 244 -0.22 19.23 20.36
CA VAL A 244 -0.22 20.41 21.23
C VAL A 244 -1.46 21.19 20.85
N ILE A 245 -2.52 21.15 21.67
CA ILE A 245 -3.59 22.15 21.55
C ILE A 245 -2.93 23.46 21.94
N ALA A 246 -2.39 24.19 20.97
CA ALA A 246 -2.08 25.59 21.17
C ALA A 246 -3.40 26.23 21.57
N ASN A 247 -3.54 26.57 22.85
CA ASN A 247 -4.53 27.53 23.29
C ASN A 247 -4.25 28.79 22.48
N ARG A 248 -4.88 28.92 21.30
CA ARG A 248 -5.22 30.22 20.76
C ARG A 248 -6.22 30.77 21.76
N ALA A 249 -5.69 31.26 22.88
CA ALA A 249 -6.39 32.22 23.70
C ALA A 249 -6.79 33.30 22.70
N HIS A 250 -8.04 33.26 22.29
CA HIS A 250 -8.65 34.39 21.63
C HIS A 250 -8.52 35.51 22.66
N THR A 251 -7.48 36.32 22.52
CA THR A 251 -7.43 37.65 23.12
C THR A 251 -8.55 38.41 22.45
N TRP A 252 -9.76 38.24 22.97
CA TRP A 252 -10.82 39.22 22.81
C TRP A 252 -10.33 40.45 23.58
N ALA A 253 -9.63 41.32 22.86
CA ALA A 253 -9.38 42.67 23.32
C ALA A 253 -10.76 43.33 23.50
N LEU A 254 -11.10 43.64 24.74
CA LEU A 254 -12.10 44.62 25.11
C LEU A 254 -11.37 45.93 25.44
#